data_AF-A0A174JT90-F1
#
_entry.id   AF-A0A174JT90-F1
#
_cell.length_a   1.000
_cell.length_b   1.000
_cell.length_c   1.000
_cell.angle_alpha   90.00
_cell.angle_beta   90.00
_cell.angle_gamma   90.00
#
_symmetry.space_group_name_H-M   'P 1'
#
loop_
_entity.id
_entity.type
_entity.pdbx_description
1 polymer ?
#
loop_
_entity_poly.entity_id
_entity_poly.type
_entity_poly.pdbx_seq_one_letter_code
_entity_poly.pdbx_strand_id
1 'polypeptide(L)'
;MRISFYDYCKRHGREEVLEQWDYEANGVSPEEVPSSSREAVSWRCGRGHTWTAPPAWRNRCKYTDCPYCSHRRVSKEYNLERIYPELAKCWDYEKNERTPDQVLPGSGKKFWWKCDRGHSWYKSPNEQGDFKGCCYCRGELVSEEYNLQALFPGIAREWDYEKNDLKPEEIHPFSGKKVYWQCSFNPTHKWRAFVSNRTMHSQGCPVCKKQGKTSFPEQVIYYYMKKIFPDCTNRAVIDCFEVDVFIPEIQLGIEYNGVFHEIYDRAEYDNRKADYLQSVGVGVLTVREQTEKRDREAERTKEQKQETKREIVCRVDQSYKYMNEVVSSIVRYINSHYGMNIKMDVDVVRDAQYIRALLVEGKKKNSLASRYPELAEEWHKEANWPITPEMVEYGAGTDYTWQCKKRACLENVPK
;
A
#
# COMPACT_ATOMS: atom_id res chain seq x y z
N MET A 1 65.66 -37.59 -20.27
CA MET A 1 65.26 -36.46 -21.14
C MET A 1 63.81 -36.11 -20.79
N ARG A 2 63.46 -34.85 -20.56
CA ARG A 2 62.05 -34.47 -20.37
C ARG A 2 61.35 -34.63 -21.72
N ILE A 3 60.21 -35.32 -21.76
CA ILE A 3 59.42 -35.47 -22.98
C ILE A 3 59.05 -34.07 -23.53
N SER A 4 59.24 -33.84 -24.83
CA SER A 4 58.85 -32.59 -25.46
C SER A 4 57.33 -32.41 -25.39
N PHE A 5 56.85 -31.18 -25.57
CA PHE A 5 55.42 -30.91 -25.62
C PHE A 5 54.78 -31.60 -26.84
N TYR A 6 55.47 -31.59 -27.98
CA TYR A 6 55.08 -32.33 -29.18
C TYR A 6 54.88 -33.83 -28.92
N ASP A 7 55.91 -34.50 -28.41
CA ASP A 7 55.89 -35.96 -28.17
C ASP A 7 54.83 -36.33 -27.13
N TYR A 8 54.63 -35.48 -26.12
CA TYR A 8 53.59 -35.68 -25.13
C TYR A 8 52.20 -35.63 -25.78
N CYS A 9 51.90 -34.61 -26.57
CA CYS A 9 50.61 -34.48 -27.24
C CYS A 9 50.34 -35.66 -28.18
N LYS A 10 51.34 -36.08 -28.97
CA LYS A 10 51.22 -37.26 -29.85
C LYS A 10 50.97 -38.54 -29.07
N ARG A 11 51.70 -38.78 -27.97
CA ARG A 11 51.54 -39.97 -27.13
C ARG A 11 50.17 -40.07 -26.47
N HIS A 12 49.54 -38.94 -26.19
CA HIS A 12 48.26 -38.87 -25.47
C HIS A 12 47.06 -38.54 -26.37
N GLY A 13 47.22 -38.52 -27.70
CA GLY A 13 46.15 -38.23 -28.66
C GLY A 13 45.57 -36.81 -28.51
N ARG A 14 46.45 -35.82 -28.29
CA ARG A 14 46.10 -34.40 -28.06
C ARG A 14 46.63 -33.48 -29.15
N GLU A 15 46.49 -33.91 -30.40
CA GLU A 15 46.99 -33.17 -31.56
C GLU A 15 46.27 -31.85 -31.77
N GLU A 16 45.00 -31.74 -31.36
CA GLU A 16 44.21 -30.52 -31.37
C GLU A 16 44.83 -29.38 -30.54
N VAL A 17 45.68 -29.73 -29.57
CA VAL A 17 46.42 -28.74 -28.77
C VAL A 17 47.67 -28.24 -29.49
N LEU A 18 48.30 -29.09 -30.31
CA LEU A 18 49.45 -28.70 -31.15
C LEU A 18 49.00 -27.75 -32.26
N GLU A 19 47.83 -28.00 -32.85
CA GLU A 19 47.21 -27.09 -33.82
C GLU A 19 46.97 -25.68 -33.27
N GLN A 20 46.90 -25.55 -31.94
CA GLN A 20 46.71 -24.27 -31.27
C GLN A 20 48.02 -23.56 -30.91
N TRP A 21 49.19 -24.14 -31.21
CA TRP A 21 50.47 -23.49 -30.99
C TRP A 21 50.63 -22.31 -31.96
N ASP A 22 50.91 -21.12 -31.44
CA ASP A 22 51.12 -19.94 -32.29
C ASP A 22 52.59 -19.89 -32.74
N TYR A 23 52.90 -20.52 -33.87
CA TYR A 23 54.26 -20.58 -34.44
C TYR A 23 54.82 -19.22 -34.87
N GLU A 24 53.97 -18.23 -35.13
CA GLU A 24 54.40 -16.88 -35.51
C GLU A 24 54.77 -16.07 -34.26
N ALA A 25 53.98 -16.21 -33.19
CA ALA A 25 54.19 -15.47 -31.94
C ALA A 25 55.21 -16.13 -31.01
N ASN A 26 55.45 -17.44 -31.16
CA ASN A 26 56.47 -18.16 -30.41
C ASN A 26 57.76 -18.27 -31.23
N GLY A 27 58.90 -17.91 -30.64
CA GLY A 27 60.22 -18.13 -31.25
C GLY A 27 60.78 -19.55 -31.04
N VAL A 28 59.97 -20.49 -30.54
CA VAL A 28 60.37 -21.86 -30.19
C VAL A 28 59.32 -22.86 -30.66
N SER A 29 59.77 -24.07 -31.01
CA SER A 29 58.90 -25.14 -31.46
C SER A 29 58.36 -25.99 -30.29
N PRO A 30 57.19 -26.65 -30.44
CA PRO A 30 56.69 -27.64 -29.47
C PRO A 30 57.67 -28.78 -29.14
N GLU A 31 58.59 -29.09 -30.04
CA GLU A 31 59.63 -30.12 -29.92
C GLU A 31 60.76 -29.68 -28.99
N GLU A 32 61.05 -28.38 -28.94
CA GLU A 32 62.11 -27.79 -28.11
C GLU A 32 61.64 -27.52 -26.67
N VAL A 33 60.33 -27.41 -26.45
CA VAL A 33 59.76 -27.07 -25.15
C VAL A 33 59.35 -28.32 -24.38
N PRO A 34 59.86 -28.56 -23.16
CA PRO A 34 59.42 -29.68 -22.33
C PRO A 34 57.93 -29.59 -21.99
N SER A 35 57.21 -30.72 -22.02
CA SER A 35 55.75 -30.76 -21.74
C SER A 35 55.37 -30.29 -20.33
N SER A 36 56.33 -30.28 -19.41
CA SER A 36 56.20 -29.82 -18.03
C SER A 36 56.54 -28.33 -17.84
N SER A 37 56.90 -27.61 -18.91
CA SER A 37 57.36 -26.21 -18.84
C SER A 37 56.28 -25.30 -18.28
N ARG A 38 56.68 -24.44 -17.32
CA ARG A 38 55.83 -23.43 -16.68
C ARG A 38 55.98 -22.05 -17.33
N GLU A 39 56.85 -21.92 -18.32
CA GLU A 39 57.00 -20.68 -19.09
C GLU A 39 55.78 -20.50 -20.00
N ALA A 40 55.24 -19.29 -20.02
CA ALA A 40 54.07 -18.98 -20.82
C ALA A 40 54.47 -18.87 -22.29
N VAL A 41 53.76 -19.59 -23.14
CA VAL A 41 53.86 -19.48 -24.60
C VAL A 41 52.53 -18.98 -25.16
N SER A 42 52.55 -18.50 -26.39
CA SER A 42 51.40 -18.00 -27.13
C SER A 42 50.63 -19.14 -27.80
N TRP A 43 49.31 -19.03 -27.77
CA TRP A 43 48.38 -19.98 -28.38
C TRP A 43 47.38 -19.23 -29.24
N ARG A 44 46.92 -19.85 -30.33
CA ARG A 44 45.92 -19.32 -31.25
C ARG A 44 44.89 -20.41 -31.54
N CYS A 45 43.59 -20.13 -31.40
CA CYS A 45 42.56 -21.12 -31.77
C CYS A 45 42.09 -20.93 -33.22
N GLY A 46 41.35 -21.90 -33.77
CA GLY A 46 40.81 -21.83 -35.13
C GLY A 46 39.82 -20.68 -35.38
N ARG A 47 39.35 -19.98 -34.33
CA ARG A 47 38.56 -18.74 -34.44
C ARG A 47 39.42 -17.46 -34.41
N GLY A 48 40.75 -17.59 -34.37
CA GLY A 48 41.69 -16.47 -34.37
C GLY A 48 41.97 -15.83 -33.01
N HIS A 49 41.39 -16.33 -31.90
CA HIS A 49 41.71 -15.80 -30.58
C HIS A 49 43.11 -16.19 -30.14
N THR A 50 43.86 -15.23 -29.60
CA THR A 50 45.20 -15.46 -29.05
C THR A 50 45.22 -15.36 -27.53
N TRP A 51 45.96 -16.23 -26.85
CA TRP A 51 46.17 -16.17 -25.41
C TRP A 51 47.52 -16.76 -25.00
N THR A 52 48.01 -16.37 -23.83
CA THR A 52 49.21 -16.94 -23.23
C THR A 52 48.87 -17.94 -22.14
N ALA A 53 49.57 -19.07 -22.12
CA ALA A 53 49.48 -20.07 -21.06
C ALA A 53 50.72 -20.99 -21.08
N PRO A 54 51.12 -21.58 -19.93
CA PRO A 54 52.17 -22.58 -19.93
C PRO A 54 51.73 -23.92 -20.53
N PRO A 55 52.60 -24.62 -21.30
CA PRO A 55 52.33 -25.98 -21.79
C PRO A 55 52.00 -26.96 -20.66
N ALA A 56 52.67 -26.82 -19.51
CA ALA A 56 52.37 -27.54 -18.27
C ALA A 56 50.89 -27.55 -17.88
N TRP A 57 50.22 -26.41 -18.04
CA TRP A 57 48.83 -26.23 -17.63
C TRP A 57 47.88 -26.80 -18.66
N ARG A 58 48.21 -26.69 -19.96
CA ARG A 58 47.47 -27.35 -21.04
C ARG A 58 47.35 -28.86 -20.82
N ASN A 59 48.33 -29.49 -20.18
CA ASN A 59 48.38 -30.94 -19.92
C ASN A 59 47.74 -31.37 -18.60
N ARG A 60 47.86 -30.57 -17.54
CA ARG A 60 47.53 -30.99 -16.17
C ARG A 60 46.21 -30.43 -15.65
N CYS A 61 45.72 -29.33 -16.21
CA CYS A 61 44.52 -28.66 -15.73
C CYS A 61 43.29 -29.10 -16.54
N LYS A 62 42.16 -29.27 -15.85
CA LYS A 62 40.85 -29.31 -16.50
C LYS A 62 40.54 -27.90 -17.02
N TYR A 63 39.92 -27.78 -18.19
CA TYR A 63 39.52 -26.50 -18.83
C TYR A 63 40.66 -25.66 -19.41
N THR A 64 41.41 -26.22 -20.37
CA THR A 64 42.56 -25.56 -21.01
C THR A 64 42.28 -25.05 -22.42
N ASP A 65 41.03 -25.17 -22.86
CA ASP A 65 40.58 -24.66 -24.16
C ASP A 65 40.72 -23.15 -24.25
N CYS A 66 40.60 -22.63 -25.47
CA CYS A 66 40.60 -21.20 -25.73
C CYS A 66 39.68 -20.45 -24.74
N PRO A 67 40.23 -19.56 -23.89
CA PRO A 67 39.47 -18.95 -22.81
C PRO A 67 38.36 -18.02 -23.30
N TYR A 68 38.47 -17.54 -24.54
CA TYR A 68 37.45 -16.73 -25.22
C TYR A 68 36.29 -17.60 -25.72
N CYS A 69 36.60 -18.68 -26.46
CA CYS A 69 35.59 -19.63 -26.93
C CYS A 69 34.81 -20.30 -25.80
N SER A 70 35.47 -20.51 -24.65
CA SER A 70 34.84 -21.08 -23.46
C SER A 70 34.21 -20.01 -22.54
N HIS A 71 34.08 -18.76 -23.00
CA HIS A 71 33.44 -17.66 -22.27
C HIS A 71 34.05 -17.33 -20.89
N ARG A 72 35.30 -17.75 -20.65
CA ARG A 72 36.06 -17.44 -19.42
C ARG A 72 36.76 -16.09 -19.50
N ARG A 73 36.93 -15.55 -20.71
CA ARG A 73 37.44 -14.20 -20.98
C ARG A 73 36.48 -13.46 -21.90
N VAL A 74 36.44 -12.15 -21.71
CA VAL A 74 35.67 -11.22 -22.51
C VAL A 74 36.17 -11.25 -23.95
N SER A 75 35.25 -11.25 -24.90
CA SER A 75 35.52 -11.16 -26.34
C SER A 75 34.56 -10.17 -27.00
N LYS A 76 34.78 -9.85 -28.28
CA LYS A 76 33.86 -8.99 -29.05
C LYS A 76 32.48 -9.63 -29.22
N GLU A 77 32.43 -10.96 -29.22
CA GLU A 77 31.25 -11.77 -29.41
C GLU A 77 30.55 -12.10 -28.08
N TYR A 78 31.31 -12.14 -26.98
CA TYR A 78 30.81 -12.52 -25.66
C TYR A 78 31.27 -11.54 -24.57
N ASN A 79 30.40 -10.58 -24.28
CA ASN A 79 30.54 -9.56 -23.24
C ASN A 79 29.14 -9.11 -22.77
N LEU A 80 29.09 -8.35 -21.66
CA LEU A 80 27.84 -7.90 -21.05
C LEU A 80 26.97 -7.08 -22.01
N GLU A 81 27.56 -6.18 -22.78
CA GLU A 81 26.83 -5.35 -23.76
C GLU A 81 26.14 -6.20 -24.82
N ARG A 82 26.82 -7.24 -25.30
CA ARG A 82 26.31 -8.11 -26.36
C ARG A 82 25.23 -9.06 -25.87
N ILE A 83 25.40 -9.64 -24.68
CA ILE A 83 24.50 -10.67 -24.15
C ILE A 83 23.30 -10.06 -23.42
N TYR A 84 23.48 -8.94 -22.72
CA TYR A 84 22.43 -8.25 -21.96
C TYR A 84 22.36 -6.76 -22.32
N PRO A 85 21.95 -6.39 -23.56
CA PRO A 85 21.96 -5.01 -24.03
C PRO A 85 21.08 -4.07 -23.19
N GLU A 86 19.91 -4.53 -22.75
CA GLU A 86 19.02 -3.71 -21.90
C GLU A 86 19.60 -3.44 -20.51
N LEU A 87 20.35 -4.40 -19.96
CA LEU A 87 21.07 -4.21 -18.69
C LEU A 87 22.27 -3.28 -18.89
N ALA A 88 22.98 -3.40 -20.01
CA ALA A 88 24.11 -2.52 -20.35
C ALA A 88 23.69 -1.06 -20.56
N LYS A 89 22.47 -0.79 -21.07
CA LYS A 89 21.92 0.57 -21.11
C LYS A 89 21.81 1.22 -19.73
N CYS A 90 21.64 0.41 -18.69
CA CYS A 90 21.57 0.89 -17.31
C CYS A 90 22.96 1.02 -16.66
N TRP A 91 24.06 0.99 -17.42
CA TRP A 91 25.40 1.10 -16.84
C TRP A 91 25.69 2.53 -16.37
N ASP A 92 26.23 2.68 -15.16
CA ASP A 92 26.66 3.98 -14.66
C ASP A 92 28.12 4.24 -15.09
N TYR A 93 28.30 4.98 -16.19
CA TYR A 93 29.63 5.30 -16.74
C TYR A 93 30.46 6.25 -15.87
N GLU A 94 29.83 7.01 -14.98
CA GLU A 94 30.53 7.95 -14.10
C GLU A 94 31.14 7.22 -12.90
N LYS A 95 30.44 6.18 -12.39
CA LYS A 95 30.85 5.44 -11.19
C LYS A 95 31.64 4.17 -11.46
N ASN A 96 31.77 3.75 -12.72
CA ASN A 96 32.51 2.54 -13.07
C ASN A 96 33.69 2.87 -13.99
N GLU A 97 34.85 2.33 -13.63
CA GLU A 97 36.08 2.45 -14.44
C GLU A 97 36.04 1.62 -15.73
N ARG A 98 35.16 0.61 -15.80
CA ARG A 98 35.03 -0.29 -16.95
C ARG A 98 33.75 -0.02 -17.71
N THR A 99 33.79 -0.32 -19.00
CA THR A 99 32.62 -0.31 -19.87
C THR A 99 31.97 -1.71 -19.93
N PRO A 100 30.68 -1.82 -20.30
CA PRO A 100 29.99 -3.10 -20.40
C PRO A 100 30.67 -4.11 -21.33
N ASP A 101 31.26 -3.68 -22.44
CA ASP A 101 32.00 -4.56 -23.37
C ASP A 101 33.26 -5.19 -22.76
N GLN A 102 33.73 -4.70 -21.61
CA GLN A 102 34.89 -5.20 -20.86
C GLN A 102 34.52 -6.13 -19.70
N VAL A 103 33.23 -6.49 -19.57
CA VAL A 103 32.71 -7.26 -18.44
C VAL A 103 32.04 -8.54 -18.93
N LEU A 104 32.31 -9.65 -18.23
CA LEU A 104 31.63 -10.92 -18.51
C LEU A 104 30.18 -10.86 -18.01
N PRO A 105 29.20 -11.40 -18.79
CA PRO A 105 27.81 -11.50 -18.38
C PRO A 105 27.63 -12.26 -17.04
N GLY A 106 28.46 -13.28 -16.79
CA GLY A 106 28.46 -14.06 -15.55
C GLY A 106 29.41 -13.53 -14.45
N SER A 107 29.89 -12.30 -14.58
CA SER A 107 30.79 -11.72 -13.57
C SER A 107 30.10 -11.61 -12.21
N GLY A 108 30.79 -12.05 -11.15
CA GLY A 108 30.38 -11.83 -9.76
C GLY A 108 30.84 -10.50 -9.17
N LYS A 109 31.62 -9.70 -9.92
CA LYS A 109 32.03 -8.35 -9.47
C LYS A 109 30.83 -7.40 -9.54
N LYS A 110 30.65 -6.60 -8.50
CA LYS A 110 29.58 -5.58 -8.44
C LYS A 110 29.99 -4.31 -9.16
N PHE A 111 29.03 -3.72 -9.85
CA PHE A 111 29.16 -2.46 -10.57
C PHE A 111 27.98 -1.56 -10.23
N TRP A 112 28.15 -0.27 -10.48
CA TRP A 112 27.08 0.71 -10.36
C TRP A 112 26.21 0.71 -11.60
N TRP A 113 24.92 0.85 -11.40
CA TRP A 113 23.92 0.90 -12.45
C TRP A 113 23.05 2.13 -12.22
N LYS A 114 22.55 2.72 -13.29
CA LYS A 114 21.67 3.89 -13.27
C LYS A 114 20.68 3.78 -14.42
N CYS A 115 19.38 3.85 -14.13
CA CYS A 115 18.36 3.91 -15.18
C CYS A 115 18.12 5.36 -15.62
N ASP A 116 17.39 5.55 -16.73
CA ASP A 116 17.06 6.89 -17.28
C ASP A 116 16.29 7.79 -16.30
N ARG A 117 15.58 7.20 -15.33
CA ARG A 117 14.89 7.95 -14.25
C ARG A 117 15.77 8.25 -13.04
N GLY A 118 17.09 8.01 -13.13
CA GLY A 118 18.05 8.36 -12.09
C GLY A 118 18.22 7.34 -10.95
N HIS A 119 17.38 6.29 -10.85
CA HIS A 119 17.57 5.24 -9.84
C HIS A 119 18.93 4.56 -10.01
N SER A 120 19.70 4.47 -8.92
CA SER A 120 21.05 3.89 -8.91
C SER A 120 21.15 2.69 -7.98
N TRP A 121 21.82 1.62 -8.41
CA TRP A 121 22.02 0.41 -7.59
C TRP A 121 23.40 -0.22 -7.78
N TYR A 122 23.85 -1.04 -6.82
CA TYR A 122 25.17 -1.67 -6.82
C TYR A 122 25.06 -3.20 -6.73
N LYS A 123 25.17 -3.88 -7.89
CA LYS A 123 25.01 -5.34 -8.03
C LYS A 123 25.95 -5.91 -9.09
N SER A 124 26.18 -7.22 -9.05
CA SER A 124 26.90 -7.91 -10.12
C SER A 124 25.97 -8.26 -11.30
N PRO A 125 26.51 -8.42 -12.51
CA PRO A 125 25.74 -8.91 -13.66
C PRO A 125 25.07 -10.26 -13.38
N ASN A 126 25.79 -11.20 -12.76
CA ASN A 126 25.27 -12.55 -12.48
C ASN A 126 24.08 -12.56 -11.50
N GLU A 127 24.02 -11.61 -10.56
CA GLU A 127 22.88 -11.48 -9.62
C GLU A 127 21.61 -10.92 -10.28
N GLN A 128 21.69 -10.40 -11.51
CA GLN A 128 20.59 -9.70 -12.17
C GLN A 128 19.80 -10.59 -13.15
N GLY A 129 20.27 -11.82 -13.42
CA GLY A 129 19.56 -12.84 -14.19
C GLY A 129 18.97 -12.33 -15.51
N ASP A 130 17.73 -12.76 -15.80
CA ASP A 130 16.92 -12.19 -16.88
C ASP A 130 16.45 -10.78 -16.47
N PHE A 131 17.30 -9.78 -16.65
CA PHE A 131 16.99 -8.40 -16.30
C PHE A 131 15.75 -7.92 -17.07
N LYS A 132 14.64 -7.72 -16.35
CA LYS A 132 13.35 -7.24 -16.89
C LYS A 132 13.20 -5.71 -16.84
N GLY A 133 14.30 -4.99 -16.63
CA GLY A 133 14.30 -3.54 -16.42
C GLY A 133 14.46 -3.13 -14.95
N CYS A 134 14.71 -1.83 -14.73
CA CYS A 134 14.95 -1.25 -13.41
C CYS A 134 13.84 -1.61 -12.40
N CYS A 135 14.22 -2.28 -11.32
CA CYS A 135 13.29 -2.74 -10.27
C CYS A 135 12.59 -1.59 -9.54
N TYR A 136 13.21 -0.41 -9.44
CA TYR A 136 12.57 0.79 -8.93
C TYR A 136 11.48 1.30 -9.88
N CYS A 137 11.79 1.41 -11.19
CA CYS A 137 10.80 1.85 -12.19
C CYS A 137 9.62 0.90 -12.32
N ARG A 138 9.83 -0.40 -12.05
CA ARG A 138 8.78 -1.42 -12.04
C ARG A 138 8.00 -1.48 -10.71
N GLY A 139 8.34 -0.63 -9.74
CA GLY A 139 7.69 -0.60 -8.44
C GLY A 139 7.93 -1.87 -7.61
N GLU A 140 9.05 -2.57 -7.84
CA GLU A 140 9.47 -3.73 -7.03
C GLU A 140 10.30 -3.31 -5.81
N LEU A 141 10.97 -2.15 -5.90
CA LEU A 141 11.76 -1.55 -4.82
C LEU A 141 11.26 -0.16 -4.48
N VAL A 142 11.56 0.27 -3.25
CA VAL A 142 11.23 1.60 -2.74
C VAL A 142 12.09 2.66 -3.43
N SER A 143 11.48 3.75 -3.88
CA SER A 143 12.15 4.96 -4.36
C SER A 143 11.46 6.21 -3.83
N GLU A 144 12.03 7.40 -4.06
CA GLU A 144 11.43 8.68 -3.67
C GLU A 144 10.03 8.90 -4.27
N GLU A 145 9.81 8.40 -5.49
CA GLU A 145 8.51 8.46 -6.19
C GLU A 145 7.61 7.25 -5.89
N TYR A 146 8.19 6.15 -5.39
CA TYR A 146 7.51 4.87 -5.19
C TYR A 146 7.73 4.34 -3.78
N ASN A 147 7.09 5.00 -2.81
CA ASN A 147 7.08 4.61 -1.40
C ASN A 147 5.69 4.89 -0.80
N LEU A 148 5.49 4.51 0.46
CA LEU A 148 4.20 4.72 1.14
C LEU A 148 3.82 6.21 1.24
N GLN A 149 4.78 7.10 1.54
CA GLN A 149 4.52 8.55 1.65
C GLN A 149 4.11 9.18 0.31
N ALA A 150 4.81 8.82 -0.77
CA ALA A 150 4.60 9.36 -2.10
C ALA A 150 3.27 8.91 -2.71
N LEU A 151 2.93 7.62 -2.58
CA LEU A 151 1.72 7.08 -3.20
C LEU A 151 0.47 7.16 -2.31
N PHE A 152 0.65 7.14 -0.98
CA PHE A 152 -0.47 7.13 -0.03
C PHE A 152 -0.27 8.15 1.11
N PRO A 153 -0.14 9.46 0.81
CA PRO A 153 0.17 10.48 1.81
C PRO A 153 -0.88 10.56 2.94
N GLY A 154 -2.15 10.24 2.65
CA GLY A 154 -3.20 10.16 3.67
C GLY A 154 -3.01 9.04 4.68
N ILE A 155 -2.51 7.88 4.23
CA ILE A 155 -2.20 6.73 5.08
C ILE A 155 -0.90 6.95 5.82
N ALA A 156 0.11 7.54 5.18
CA ALA A 156 1.40 7.86 5.79
C ALA A 156 1.27 8.82 6.99
N ARG A 157 0.28 9.74 6.99
CA ARG A 157 -0.03 10.58 8.15
C ARG A 157 -0.47 9.80 9.39
N GLU A 158 -0.92 8.56 9.22
CA GLU A 158 -1.29 7.68 10.33
C GLU A 158 -0.12 6.83 10.81
N TRP A 159 1.11 7.11 10.36
CA TRP A 159 2.29 6.42 10.83
C TRP A 159 2.61 6.81 12.28
N ASP A 160 2.83 5.82 13.14
CA ASP A 160 3.32 6.08 14.50
C ASP A 160 4.85 6.20 14.47
N TYR A 161 5.37 7.43 14.33
CA TYR A 161 6.81 7.71 14.24
C TYR A 161 7.60 7.37 15.52
N GLU A 162 6.93 7.25 16.66
CA GLU A 162 7.59 6.88 17.93
C GLU A 162 7.80 5.37 18.04
N LYS A 163 6.89 4.57 17.45
CA LYS A 163 6.88 3.11 17.58
C LYS A 163 7.48 2.36 16.39
N ASN A 164 7.81 3.05 15.31
CA ASN A 164 8.39 2.45 14.11
C ASN A 164 9.78 3.02 13.85
N ASP A 165 10.75 2.13 13.65
CA ASP A 165 12.12 2.53 13.28
C ASP A 165 12.23 3.00 11.83
N LEU A 166 11.33 2.53 10.95
CA LEU A 166 11.26 2.95 9.55
C LEU A 166 10.34 4.15 9.39
N LYS A 167 10.65 4.98 8.40
CA LYS A 167 9.77 6.06 7.95
C LYS A 167 8.90 5.62 6.75
N PRO A 168 7.77 6.30 6.50
CA PRO A 168 6.93 6.04 5.33
C PRO A 168 7.65 6.15 3.97
N GLU A 169 8.70 6.97 3.87
CA GLU A 169 9.50 7.11 2.64
C GLU A 169 10.43 5.90 2.38
N GLU A 170 10.67 5.08 3.41
CA GLU A 170 11.64 3.98 3.38
C GLU A 170 10.97 2.61 3.18
N ILE A 171 9.64 2.59 3.02
CA ILE A 171 8.87 1.34 2.95
C ILE A 171 8.04 1.23 1.68
N HIS A 172 8.01 -0.01 1.16
CA HIS A 172 7.22 -0.35 -0.01
C HIS A 172 5.72 -0.18 0.28
N PRO A 173 4.95 0.47 -0.60
CA PRO A 173 3.54 0.80 -0.36
C PRO A 173 2.65 -0.43 -0.15
N PHE A 174 3.04 -1.59 -0.68
CA PHE A 174 2.31 -2.86 -0.53
C PHE A 174 3.04 -3.86 0.36
N SER A 175 3.92 -3.38 1.25
CA SER A 175 4.72 -4.24 2.10
C SER A 175 3.87 -5.15 3.00
N GLY A 176 4.26 -6.42 3.09
CA GLY A 176 3.79 -7.37 4.09
C GLY A 176 4.38 -7.15 5.49
N LYS A 177 5.07 -6.02 5.73
CA LYS A 177 5.60 -5.67 7.07
C LYS A 177 4.49 -5.10 7.95
N LYS A 178 4.45 -5.56 9.20
CA LYS A 178 3.48 -5.10 10.21
C LYS A 178 4.08 -3.95 11.02
N VAL A 179 3.46 -2.79 10.95
CA VAL A 179 3.92 -1.54 11.57
C VAL A 179 2.84 -0.97 12.49
N TYR A 180 3.22 -0.02 13.34
CA TYR A 180 2.30 0.71 14.21
C TYR A 180 1.67 1.88 13.47
N TRP A 181 0.37 2.01 13.63
CA TRP A 181 -0.43 3.11 13.09
C TRP A 181 -1.04 3.88 14.26
N GLN A 182 -1.12 5.18 14.10
CA GLN A 182 -1.82 6.09 14.98
C GLN A 182 -2.97 6.72 14.21
N CYS A 183 -4.16 6.70 14.80
CA CYS A 183 -5.35 7.16 14.10
C CYS A 183 -5.25 8.67 13.88
N SER A 184 -5.47 9.09 12.64
CA SER A 184 -5.54 10.51 12.27
C SER A 184 -6.69 11.25 12.98
N PHE A 185 -7.70 10.52 13.46
CA PHE A 185 -8.88 11.08 14.14
C PHE A 185 -8.79 11.08 15.66
N ASN A 186 -8.11 10.09 16.25
CA ASN A 186 -7.91 10.01 17.69
C ASN A 186 -6.50 9.48 17.99
N PRO A 187 -5.55 10.36 18.37
CA PRO A 187 -4.18 9.97 18.63
C PRO A 187 -3.99 8.86 19.69
N THR A 188 -4.98 8.57 20.54
CA THR A 188 -4.92 7.44 21.48
C THR A 188 -5.19 6.09 20.84
N HIS A 189 -5.85 6.07 19.68
CA HIS A 189 -6.05 4.84 18.93
C HIS A 189 -4.76 4.48 18.19
N LYS A 190 -3.93 3.68 18.83
CA LYS A 190 -2.73 3.09 18.24
C LYS A 190 -2.96 1.60 17.97
N TRP A 191 -2.61 1.10 16.79
CA TRP A 191 -2.78 -0.33 16.45
C TRP A 191 -1.69 -0.84 15.51
N ARG A 192 -1.57 -2.17 15.40
CA ARG A 192 -0.63 -2.81 14.48
C ARG A 192 -1.36 -3.41 13.29
N ALA A 193 -0.92 -3.07 12.08
CA ALA A 193 -1.45 -3.65 10.84
C ALA A 193 -0.35 -3.74 9.77
N PHE A 194 -0.55 -4.64 8.81
CA PHE A 194 0.29 -4.71 7.61
C PHE A 194 0.11 -3.46 6.75
N VAL A 195 1.19 -2.97 6.13
CA VAL A 195 1.10 -1.84 5.20
C VAL A 195 0.15 -2.16 4.04
N SER A 196 0.25 -3.36 3.47
CA SER A 196 -0.67 -3.85 2.43
C SER A 196 -2.15 -3.83 2.86
N ASN A 197 -2.47 -4.12 4.12
CA ASN A 197 -3.85 -4.06 4.60
C ASN A 197 -4.40 -2.62 4.61
N ARG A 198 -3.54 -1.63 4.87
CA ARG A 198 -3.93 -0.21 4.82
C ARG A 198 -4.10 0.26 3.37
N THR A 199 -3.17 -0.11 2.48
CA THR A 199 -3.10 0.44 1.12
C THR A 199 -3.93 -0.33 0.10
N MET A 200 -3.97 -1.66 0.14
CA MET A 200 -4.73 -2.49 -0.82
C MET A 200 -6.16 -2.75 -0.40
N HIS A 201 -6.42 -2.88 0.90
CA HIS A 201 -7.74 -3.27 1.43
C HIS A 201 -8.45 -2.14 2.16
N SER A 202 -7.85 -0.94 2.15
CA SER A 202 -8.39 0.28 2.76
C SER A 202 -8.86 0.09 4.21
N GLN A 203 -8.23 -0.83 4.96
CA GLN A 203 -8.61 -1.07 6.36
C GLN A 203 -8.16 0.13 7.21
N GLY A 204 -9.10 0.76 7.90
CA GLY A 204 -8.85 1.91 8.77
C GLY A 204 -8.60 1.52 10.23
N CYS A 205 -8.76 2.49 11.13
CA CYS A 205 -8.65 2.27 12.58
C CYS A 205 -9.70 1.24 13.06
N PRO A 206 -9.29 0.11 13.67
CA PRO A 206 -10.23 -0.92 14.12
C PRO A 206 -11.11 -0.45 15.27
N VAL A 207 -10.63 0.50 16.08
CA VAL A 207 -11.39 1.10 17.19
C VAL A 207 -12.48 2.00 16.63
N CYS A 208 -12.16 2.91 15.70
CA CYS A 208 -13.16 3.73 15.02
C CYS A 208 -14.19 2.89 14.26
N LYS A 209 -13.76 1.79 13.63
CA LYS A 209 -14.67 0.85 12.94
C LYS A 209 -15.63 0.15 13.90
N LYS A 210 -15.18 -0.20 15.10
CA LYS A 210 -16.03 -0.82 16.14
C LYS A 210 -16.96 0.19 16.83
N GLN A 211 -16.56 1.46 16.90
CA GLN A 211 -17.29 2.54 17.58
C GLN A 211 -18.23 3.33 16.65
N GLY A 212 -18.05 3.27 15.34
CA GLY A 212 -18.95 3.90 14.37
C GLY A 212 -20.25 3.12 14.24
N LYS A 213 -21.32 3.58 14.88
CA LYS A 213 -22.70 3.17 14.57
C LYS A 213 -23.35 4.04 13.48
N THR A 214 -22.62 4.99 12.89
CA THR A 214 -23.07 5.83 11.77
C THR A 214 -22.02 5.90 10.66
N SER A 215 -22.46 5.87 9.41
CA SER A 215 -21.59 6.01 8.25
C SER A 215 -21.26 7.48 7.93
N PHE A 216 -20.17 7.73 7.21
CA PHE A 216 -19.82 9.10 6.78
C PHE A 216 -20.94 9.76 5.94
N PRO A 217 -21.60 9.07 5.00
CA PRO A 217 -22.76 9.62 4.29
C PRO A 217 -23.92 10.07 5.19
N GLU A 218 -24.27 9.29 6.22
CA GLU A 218 -25.32 9.69 7.19
C GLU A 218 -24.95 11.00 7.90
N GLN A 219 -23.67 11.17 8.26
CA GLN A 219 -23.18 12.38 8.93
C GLN A 219 -23.18 13.60 8.02
N VAL A 220 -22.89 13.42 6.72
CA VAL A 220 -23.00 14.48 5.72
C VAL A 220 -24.45 14.96 5.63
N ILE A 221 -25.42 14.02 5.51
CA ILE A 221 -26.85 14.34 5.46
C ILE A 221 -27.25 15.09 6.73
N TYR A 222 -26.90 14.54 7.90
CA TYR A 222 -27.20 15.16 9.19
C TYR A 222 -26.64 16.58 9.30
N TYR A 223 -25.37 16.81 8.94
CA TYR A 223 -24.75 18.13 9.01
C TYR A 223 -25.52 19.20 8.24
N TYR A 224 -25.87 18.91 6.99
CA TYR A 224 -26.59 19.87 6.15
C TYR A 224 -28.05 20.03 6.58
N MET A 225 -28.72 18.94 6.95
CA MET A 225 -30.09 19.03 7.46
C MET A 225 -30.13 19.81 8.78
N LYS A 226 -29.14 19.66 9.66
CA LYS A 226 -29.04 20.42 10.93
C LYS A 226 -28.83 21.92 10.72
N LYS A 227 -28.19 22.33 9.63
CA LYS A 227 -28.06 23.76 9.26
C LYS A 227 -29.41 24.37 8.86
N ILE A 228 -30.28 23.58 8.22
CA ILE A 228 -31.60 24.03 7.78
C ILE A 228 -32.62 23.92 8.93
N PHE A 229 -32.61 22.78 9.63
CA PHE A 229 -33.52 22.39 10.69
C PHE A 229 -32.74 22.19 12.00
N PRO A 230 -32.66 23.20 12.88
CA PRO A 230 -31.87 23.12 14.11
C PRO A 230 -32.33 22.03 15.09
N ASP A 231 -33.57 21.54 14.98
CA ASP A 231 -34.14 20.44 15.76
C ASP A 231 -33.82 19.05 15.20
N CYS A 232 -33.23 18.97 14.00
CA CYS A 232 -32.85 17.72 13.34
C CYS A 232 -31.98 16.84 14.26
N THR A 233 -32.23 15.55 14.29
CA THR A 233 -31.53 14.57 15.12
C THR A 233 -30.93 13.47 14.26
N ASN A 234 -29.86 12.87 14.76
CA ASN A 234 -29.21 11.70 14.16
C ASN A 234 -29.56 10.46 15.00
N ARG A 235 -29.86 9.33 14.34
CA ARG A 235 -30.23 8.05 14.98
C ARG A 235 -31.39 8.20 15.97
N ALA A 236 -32.44 8.90 15.57
CA ALA A 236 -33.64 9.02 16.38
C ALA A 236 -34.34 7.66 16.47
N VAL A 237 -34.74 7.26 17.67
CA VAL A 237 -35.60 6.08 17.85
C VAL A 237 -37.04 6.54 17.89
N ILE A 238 -37.81 6.17 16.88
CA ILE A 238 -39.24 6.42 16.77
C ILE A 238 -39.94 5.08 17.04
N ASP A 239 -40.58 4.98 18.20
CA ASP A 239 -41.06 3.74 18.80
C ASP A 239 -39.98 2.65 18.86
N CYS A 240 -40.01 1.70 17.93
CA CYS A 240 -39.11 0.56 17.86
C CYS A 240 -38.10 0.64 16.69
N PHE A 241 -38.19 1.69 15.87
CA PHE A 241 -37.31 1.86 14.70
C PHE A 241 -36.34 3.01 14.89
N GLU A 242 -35.05 2.73 14.70
CA GLU A 242 -34.00 3.74 14.60
C GLU A 242 -34.00 4.35 13.19
N VAL A 243 -33.96 5.68 13.08
CA VAL A 243 -33.94 6.46 11.83
C VAL A 243 -32.64 7.26 11.75
N ASP A 244 -31.90 7.13 10.65
CA ASP A 244 -30.54 7.69 10.53
C ASP A 244 -30.49 9.21 10.72
N VAL A 245 -31.40 9.93 10.08
CA VAL A 245 -31.61 11.37 10.24
C VAL A 245 -33.09 11.65 10.34
N PHE A 246 -33.54 12.30 11.42
CA PHE A 246 -34.93 12.66 11.63
C PHE A 246 -35.09 14.16 11.78
N ILE A 247 -36.05 14.73 11.05
CA ILE A 247 -36.41 16.15 11.07
C ILE A 247 -37.81 16.27 11.68
N PRO A 248 -37.90 16.57 12.99
CA PRO A 248 -39.18 16.64 13.69
C PRO A 248 -40.14 17.70 13.10
N GLU A 249 -39.63 18.88 12.75
CA GLU A 249 -40.43 19.99 12.20
C GLU A 249 -41.35 19.57 11.03
N ILE A 250 -40.86 18.70 10.13
CA ILE A 250 -41.61 18.24 8.95
C ILE A 250 -41.98 16.74 9.02
N GLN A 251 -41.76 16.11 10.17
CA GLN A 251 -41.97 14.67 10.39
C GLN A 251 -41.36 13.81 9.28
N LEU A 252 -40.09 14.06 8.94
CA LEU A 252 -39.37 13.35 7.88
C LEU A 252 -38.19 12.56 8.46
N GLY A 253 -38.21 11.25 8.25
CA GLY A 253 -37.06 10.38 8.40
C GLY A 253 -36.31 10.22 7.08
N ILE A 254 -34.99 10.30 7.12
CA ILE A 254 -34.10 10.04 5.99
C ILE A 254 -33.23 8.84 6.34
N GLU A 255 -33.26 7.82 5.48
CA GLU A 255 -32.51 6.56 5.63
C GLU A 255 -31.42 6.48 4.58
N TYR A 256 -30.20 6.13 4.97
CA TYR A 256 -29.08 5.90 4.07
C TYR A 256 -28.72 4.42 4.00
N ASN A 257 -29.12 3.78 2.91
CA ASN A 257 -28.92 2.36 2.69
C ASN A 257 -27.70 2.10 1.79
N GLY A 258 -26.59 1.72 2.43
CA GLY A 258 -25.38 1.31 1.71
C GLY A 258 -25.50 -0.06 1.02
N VAL A 259 -24.51 -0.43 0.19
CA VAL A 259 -24.47 -1.67 -0.61
C VAL A 259 -24.78 -2.94 0.20
N PHE A 260 -24.47 -2.96 1.50
CA PHE A 260 -24.76 -4.10 2.36
C PHE A 260 -26.25 -4.43 2.50
N HIS A 261 -27.17 -3.48 2.34
CA HIS A 261 -28.62 -3.75 2.39
C HIS A 261 -29.07 -4.64 1.23
N GLU A 262 -28.41 -4.56 0.07
CA GLU A 262 -28.69 -5.43 -1.10
C GLU A 262 -28.11 -6.83 -0.92
N ILE A 263 -26.99 -6.97 -0.22
CA ILE A 263 -26.33 -8.27 0.02
C ILE A 263 -27.17 -9.17 0.94
N TYR A 264 -27.93 -8.57 1.87
CA TYR A 264 -28.73 -9.29 2.87
C TYR A 264 -30.24 -9.32 2.56
N ASP A 265 -30.67 -8.94 1.37
CA ASP A 265 -32.09 -8.94 0.94
C ASP A 265 -33.05 -8.29 1.95
N ARG A 266 -32.72 -7.06 2.40
CA ARG A 266 -33.50 -6.35 3.42
C ARG A 266 -34.73 -5.60 2.89
N ALA A 267 -35.11 -5.80 1.62
CA ALA A 267 -36.15 -5.01 0.98
C ALA A 267 -37.50 -5.08 1.71
N GLU A 268 -37.88 -6.28 2.20
CA GLU A 268 -39.12 -6.47 2.96
C GLU A 268 -39.09 -5.74 4.32
N TYR A 269 -37.95 -5.80 5.02
CA TYR A 269 -37.76 -5.10 6.30
C TYR A 269 -37.81 -3.58 6.13
N ASP A 270 -37.11 -3.05 5.13
CA ASP A 270 -37.09 -1.61 4.83
C ASP A 270 -38.50 -1.09 4.49
N ASN A 271 -39.27 -1.85 3.69
CA ASN A 271 -40.65 -1.50 3.36
C ASN A 271 -41.56 -1.52 4.60
N ARG A 272 -41.48 -2.57 5.43
CA ARG A 272 -42.25 -2.64 6.68
C ARG A 272 -41.94 -1.49 7.63
N LYS A 273 -40.66 -1.10 7.74
CA LYS A 273 -40.23 0.05 8.53
C LYS A 273 -40.81 1.34 7.97
N ALA A 274 -40.75 1.55 6.65
CA ALA A 274 -41.30 2.73 6.00
C ALA A 274 -42.82 2.82 6.17
N ASP A 275 -43.55 1.71 5.99
CA ASP A 275 -45.00 1.63 6.16
C ASP A 275 -45.40 1.93 7.61
N TYR A 276 -44.68 1.37 8.59
CA TYR A 276 -44.93 1.64 10.00
C TYR A 276 -44.69 3.11 10.36
N LEU A 277 -43.54 3.66 9.99
CA LEU A 277 -43.21 5.07 10.25
C LEU A 277 -44.25 5.99 9.63
N GLN A 278 -44.71 5.67 8.42
CA GLN A 278 -45.79 6.41 7.79
C GLN A 278 -47.13 6.29 8.53
N SER A 279 -47.45 5.11 9.07
CA SER A 279 -48.67 4.91 9.86
C SER A 279 -48.72 5.75 11.14
N VAL A 280 -47.55 6.10 11.70
CA VAL A 280 -47.41 7.00 12.86
C VAL A 280 -47.17 8.46 12.46
N GLY A 281 -47.37 8.80 11.18
CA GLY A 281 -47.30 10.17 10.67
C GLY A 281 -45.91 10.65 10.22
N VAL A 282 -44.92 9.76 10.15
CA VAL A 282 -43.54 10.08 9.75
C VAL A 282 -43.28 9.65 8.31
N GLY A 283 -43.02 10.61 7.42
CA GLY A 283 -42.57 10.33 6.06
C GLY A 283 -41.16 9.72 6.06
N VAL A 284 -40.88 8.81 5.13
CA VAL A 284 -39.53 8.22 4.98
C VAL A 284 -38.99 8.47 3.58
N LEU A 285 -37.81 9.09 3.48
CA LEU A 285 -37.04 9.26 2.25
C LEU A 285 -35.80 8.37 2.30
N THR A 286 -35.67 7.43 1.38
CA THR A 286 -34.52 6.53 1.34
C THR A 286 -33.49 6.97 0.32
N VAL A 287 -32.22 6.99 0.69
CA VAL A 287 -31.07 7.14 -0.20
C VAL A 287 -30.42 5.76 -0.36
N ARG A 288 -30.33 5.23 -1.58
CA ARG A 288 -29.73 3.92 -1.88
C ARG A 288 -28.52 4.04 -2.79
N GLU A 289 -27.45 3.33 -2.46
CA GLU A 289 -26.28 3.17 -3.32
C GLU A 289 -26.60 2.24 -4.51
N GLN A 290 -26.20 2.62 -5.73
CA GLN A 290 -26.40 1.83 -6.94
C GLN A 290 -25.28 0.80 -7.14
N THR A 291 -25.64 -0.46 -7.43
CA THR A 291 -24.70 -1.54 -7.78
C THR A 291 -24.81 -1.94 -9.26
N GLU A 292 -23.74 -2.56 -9.82
CA GLU A 292 -23.67 -3.03 -11.21
C GLU A 292 -24.82 -4.01 -11.61
N LYS A 293 -25.42 -4.71 -10.63
CA LYS A 293 -26.58 -5.59 -10.87
C LYS A 293 -27.80 -4.82 -11.40
N ARG A 294 -28.02 -3.59 -10.94
CA ARG A 294 -29.17 -2.76 -11.34
C ARG A 294 -29.00 -2.09 -12.70
N ASP A 295 -27.79 -1.96 -13.23
CA ASP A 295 -27.61 -1.42 -14.59
C ASP A 295 -28.27 -2.34 -15.64
N ARG A 296 -28.27 -3.66 -15.41
CA ARG A 296 -28.94 -4.64 -16.30
C ARG A 296 -30.46 -4.67 -16.17
N GLU A 297 -31.01 -4.32 -15.00
CA GLU A 297 -32.46 -4.25 -14.77
C GLU A 297 -33.04 -2.88 -15.15
N ALA A 298 -32.30 -1.79 -14.91
CA ALA A 298 -32.70 -0.43 -15.30
C ALA A 298 -32.77 -0.24 -16.83
N GLU A 299 -31.97 -0.99 -17.60
CA GLU A 299 -32.09 -1.04 -19.07
C GLU A 299 -33.34 -1.78 -19.56
N ARG A 300 -33.93 -2.69 -18.75
CA ARG A 300 -35.14 -3.45 -19.10
C ARG A 300 -36.45 -2.72 -18.82
N THR A 301 -36.47 -1.74 -17.92
CA THR A 301 -37.66 -0.97 -17.54
C THR A 301 -37.56 0.51 -17.93
N LYS A 302 -36.95 0.80 -19.09
CA LYS A 302 -37.08 2.11 -19.77
C LYS A 302 -38.48 2.26 -20.39
N GLU A 303 -39.50 2.22 -19.56
CA GLU A 303 -40.83 2.78 -19.82
C GLU A 303 -41.64 2.65 -18.53
N GLN A 304 -42.08 3.81 -18.01
CA GLN A 304 -42.98 4.04 -16.87
C GLN A 304 -42.34 4.33 -15.50
N LYS A 305 -42.75 5.50 -14.98
CA LYS A 305 -42.64 6.04 -13.60
C LYS A 305 -41.41 6.90 -13.27
N GLN A 306 -41.29 8.01 -14.01
CA GLN A 306 -40.73 9.25 -13.47
C GLN A 306 -41.81 9.95 -12.62
N GLU A 307 -41.37 10.59 -11.53
CA GLU A 307 -42.15 11.39 -10.57
C GLU A 307 -42.98 10.60 -9.54
N THR A 308 -42.66 10.79 -8.24
CA THR A 308 -43.27 10.24 -6.99
C THR A 308 -42.57 9.06 -6.27
N LYS A 309 -41.30 8.75 -6.51
CA LYS A 309 -40.60 7.78 -5.64
C LYS A 309 -39.91 8.49 -4.46
N ARG A 310 -40.21 8.07 -3.22
CA ARG A 310 -39.52 8.45 -1.97
C ARG A 310 -38.13 7.79 -1.87
N GLU A 311 -37.42 7.78 -2.98
CA GLU A 311 -36.16 7.06 -3.15
C GLU A 311 -35.21 7.88 -4.01
N ILE A 312 -34.00 8.12 -3.51
CA ILE A 312 -32.89 8.73 -4.22
C ILE A 312 -31.84 7.66 -4.44
N VAL A 313 -31.41 7.47 -5.68
CA VAL A 313 -30.35 6.50 -6.03
C VAL A 313 -29.06 7.25 -6.31
N CYS A 314 -27.94 6.80 -5.76
CA CYS A 314 -26.63 7.42 -5.96
C CYS A 314 -25.55 6.42 -6.37
N ARG A 315 -24.67 6.84 -7.28
CA ARG A 315 -23.46 6.09 -7.63
C ARG A 315 -22.32 6.52 -6.73
N VAL A 316 -21.75 5.58 -6.00
CA VAL A 316 -20.71 5.87 -5.02
C VAL A 316 -19.35 6.04 -5.68
N ASP A 317 -18.57 6.97 -5.13
CA ASP A 317 -17.18 7.19 -5.50
C ASP A 317 -16.33 7.37 -4.23
N GLN A 318 -15.04 7.03 -4.29
CA GLN A 318 -14.15 7.05 -3.12
C GLN A 318 -13.88 8.45 -2.55
N SER A 319 -14.15 9.51 -3.31
CA SER A 319 -13.97 10.90 -2.87
C SER A 319 -15.17 11.47 -2.10
N TYR A 320 -16.30 10.75 -2.06
CA TYR A 320 -17.58 11.20 -1.50
C TYR A 320 -18.18 12.44 -2.17
N LYS A 321 -17.67 12.87 -3.33
CA LYS A 321 -18.20 14.04 -4.06
C LYS A 321 -19.65 13.82 -4.51
N TYR A 322 -20.05 12.59 -4.77
CA TYR A 322 -21.44 12.22 -5.07
C TYR A 322 -22.43 12.70 -3.99
N MET A 323 -21.98 12.90 -2.74
CA MET A 323 -22.85 13.40 -1.67
C MET A 323 -23.35 14.83 -1.88
N ASN A 324 -22.65 15.65 -2.69
CA ASN A 324 -23.17 16.97 -3.08
C ASN A 324 -24.51 16.85 -3.82
N GLU A 325 -24.60 15.90 -4.75
CA GLU A 325 -25.82 15.63 -5.52
C GLU A 325 -26.90 14.96 -4.68
N VAL A 326 -26.52 14.08 -3.74
CA VAL A 326 -27.46 13.46 -2.79
C VAL A 326 -28.13 14.52 -1.93
N VAL A 327 -27.35 15.38 -1.28
CA VAL A 327 -27.88 16.43 -0.40
C VAL A 327 -28.73 17.42 -1.21
N SER A 328 -28.29 17.79 -2.42
CA SER A 328 -29.06 18.62 -3.33
C SER A 328 -30.39 17.97 -3.75
N SER A 329 -30.41 16.66 -3.95
CA SER A 329 -31.63 15.89 -4.27
C SER A 329 -32.58 15.83 -3.07
N ILE A 330 -32.07 15.69 -1.84
CA ILE A 330 -32.87 15.76 -0.61
C ILE A 330 -33.52 17.13 -0.48
N VAL A 331 -32.78 18.22 -0.69
CA VAL A 331 -33.34 19.58 -0.64
C VAL A 331 -34.42 19.79 -1.72
N ARG A 332 -34.19 19.31 -2.96
CA ARG A 332 -35.20 19.34 -4.02
C ARG A 332 -36.47 18.55 -3.63
N TYR A 333 -36.32 17.40 -3.01
CA TYR A 333 -37.44 16.62 -2.48
C TYR A 333 -38.19 17.39 -1.40
N ILE A 334 -37.49 17.98 -0.43
CA ILE A 334 -38.13 18.74 0.66
C ILE A 334 -38.89 19.94 0.10
N ASN A 335 -38.30 20.71 -0.81
CA ASN A 335 -38.94 21.87 -1.43
C ASN A 335 -40.22 21.47 -2.20
N SER A 336 -40.17 20.40 -2.99
CA SER A 336 -41.33 19.96 -3.78
C SER A 336 -42.43 19.29 -2.95
N HIS A 337 -42.07 18.48 -1.95
CA HIS A 337 -43.04 17.70 -1.17
C HIS A 337 -43.67 18.50 -0.01
N TYR A 338 -42.91 19.43 0.59
CA TYR A 338 -43.36 20.23 1.73
C TYR A 338 -43.59 21.71 1.38
N GLY A 339 -43.49 22.09 0.09
CA GLY A 339 -43.76 23.45 -0.37
C GLY A 339 -42.76 24.50 0.13
N MET A 340 -41.53 24.08 0.43
CA MET A 340 -40.46 24.96 0.93
C MET A 340 -39.63 25.58 -0.21
N ASN A 341 -38.88 26.63 0.10
CA ASN A 341 -37.95 27.29 -0.84
C ASN A 341 -36.54 27.39 -0.24
N ILE A 342 -36.01 26.26 0.18
CA ILE A 342 -34.67 26.14 0.74
C ILE A 342 -33.64 26.28 -0.39
N LYS A 343 -32.72 27.23 -0.22
CA LYS A 343 -31.51 27.37 -1.03
C LYS A 343 -30.31 27.09 -0.14
N MET A 344 -29.48 26.14 -0.53
CA MET A 344 -28.32 25.73 0.26
C MET A 344 -27.10 25.59 -0.63
N ASP A 345 -25.97 26.09 -0.12
CA ASP A 345 -24.66 25.90 -0.69
C ASP A 345 -24.04 24.61 -0.12
N VAL A 346 -23.88 23.61 -0.98
CA VAL A 346 -23.42 22.27 -0.63
C VAL A 346 -22.05 22.03 -1.22
N ASP A 347 -21.04 21.89 -0.35
CA ASP A 347 -19.70 21.48 -0.72
C ASP A 347 -19.12 20.57 0.37
N VAL A 348 -19.30 19.27 0.17
CA VAL A 348 -18.87 18.22 1.10
C VAL A 348 -17.36 18.20 1.27
N VAL A 349 -16.58 18.59 0.26
CA VAL A 349 -15.12 18.60 0.33
C VAL A 349 -14.65 19.76 1.21
N ARG A 350 -15.21 20.96 0.99
CA ARG A 350 -14.97 22.13 1.83
C ARG A 350 -15.41 21.89 3.28
N ASP A 351 -16.59 21.31 3.47
CA ASP A 351 -17.21 21.17 4.78
C ASP A 351 -16.76 19.91 5.54
N ALA A 352 -15.94 19.06 4.92
CA ALA A 352 -15.51 17.76 5.46
C ALA A 352 -14.94 17.86 6.88
N GLN A 353 -14.19 18.92 7.20
CA GLN A 353 -13.62 19.11 8.54
C GLN A 353 -14.69 19.32 9.62
N TYR A 354 -15.76 20.05 9.31
CA TYR A 354 -16.87 20.30 10.25
C TYR A 354 -17.77 19.09 10.40
N ILE A 355 -18.05 18.39 9.29
CA ILE A 355 -18.79 17.13 9.27
C ILE A 355 -18.07 16.09 10.14
N ARG A 356 -16.74 16.01 10.02
CA ARG A 356 -15.90 15.14 10.87
C ARG A 356 -15.79 15.62 12.32
N ALA A 357 -15.97 16.92 12.60
CA ALA A 357 -15.99 17.45 13.96
C ALA A 357 -17.30 17.14 14.70
N LEU A 358 -18.44 17.12 14.02
CA LEU A 358 -19.73 16.67 14.61
C LEU A 358 -19.68 15.22 15.08
N LEU A 359 -18.96 14.37 14.34
CA LEU A 359 -18.58 13.01 14.74
C LEU A 359 -17.78 12.96 16.06
N VAL A 360 -17.17 14.06 16.50
CA VAL A 360 -16.37 14.18 17.72
C VAL A 360 -17.17 14.84 18.85
N GLU A 361 -18.03 15.83 18.58
CA GLU A 361 -18.86 16.49 19.60
C GLU A 361 -19.94 15.57 20.20
N GLY A 362 -20.53 14.68 19.39
CA GLY A 362 -21.41 13.62 19.90
C GLY A 362 -20.70 12.68 20.90
N LYS A 363 -19.38 12.50 20.74
CA LYS A 363 -18.54 11.68 21.63
C LYS A 363 -18.20 12.41 22.94
N LYS A 364 -18.04 13.74 22.92
CA LYS A 364 -17.80 14.55 24.14
C LYS A 364 -19.00 14.52 25.09
N LYS A 365 -20.25 14.62 24.60
CA LYS A 365 -21.46 14.59 25.43
C LYS A 365 -21.68 13.27 26.21
N ASN A 366 -21.09 12.17 25.75
CA ASN A 366 -21.18 10.84 26.39
C ASN A 366 -19.88 10.40 27.07
N SER A 367 -18.90 11.30 27.18
CA SER A 367 -17.64 11.01 27.86
C SER A 367 -17.80 10.98 29.38
N LEU A 368 -16.92 10.27 30.07
CA LEU A 368 -16.80 10.25 31.53
C LEU A 368 -16.68 11.68 32.07
N ALA A 369 -15.85 12.53 31.46
CA ALA A 369 -15.69 13.94 31.84
C ALA A 369 -16.99 14.75 31.74
N SER A 370 -17.82 14.47 30.73
CA SER A 370 -19.06 15.22 30.49
C SER A 370 -20.25 14.69 31.28
N ARG A 371 -20.31 13.38 31.57
CA ARG A 371 -21.43 12.74 32.28
C ARG A 371 -21.20 12.66 33.79
N TYR A 372 -19.95 12.53 34.22
CA TYR A 372 -19.55 12.39 35.62
C TYR A 372 -18.29 13.22 35.90
N PRO A 373 -18.38 14.56 35.86
CA PRO A 373 -17.24 15.44 36.08
C PRO A 373 -16.55 15.21 37.44
N GLU A 374 -17.32 14.89 38.49
CA GLU A 374 -16.79 14.57 39.81
C GLU A 374 -15.99 13.27 39.85
N LEU A 375 -16.34 12.29 39.01
CA LEU A 375 -15.61 11.02 38.90
C LEU A 375 -14.36 11.17 38.03
N ALA A 376 -14.44 11.96 36.96
CA ALA A 376 -13.29 12.33 36.12
C ALA A 376 -12.19 13.05 36.92
N GLU A 377 -12.58 13.73 37.99
CA GLU A 377 -11.69 14.36 38.95
C GLU A 377 -10.88 13.37 39.81
N GLU A 378 -11.37 12.14 39.98
CA GLU A 378 -10.66 11.03 40.66
C GLU A 378 -9.84 10.18 39.68
N TRP A 379 -9.65 10.63 38.42
CA TRP A 379 -8.89 9.90 37.43
C TRP A 379 -7.39 9.90 37.72
N HIS A 380 -6.77 8.70 37.79
CA HIS A 380 -5.33 8.61 37.98
C HIS A 380 -4.58 8.90 36.67
N LYS A 381 -4.09 10.13 36.51
CA LYS A 381 -3.56 10.66 35.24
C LYS A 381 -2.37 9.87 34.70
N GLU A 382 -1.44 9.48 35.56
CA GLU A 382 -0.20 8.80 35.17
C GLU A 382 -0.43 7.32 34.90
N ALA A 383 -1.24 6.64 35.73
CA ALA A 383 -1.54 5.22 35.59
C ALA A 383 -2.42 4.92 34.37
N ASN A 384 -3.30 5.86 33.99
CA ASN A 384 -4.17 5.71 32.83
C ASN A 384 -3.62 6.39 31.57
N TRP A 385 -2.43 7.00 31.62
CA TRP A 385 -1.83 7.64 30.44
C TRP A 385 -1.65 6.64 29.29
N PRO A 386 -2.08 6.95 28.05
CA PRO A 386 -2.47 8.26 27.52
C PRO A 386 -4.00 8.52 27.47
N ILE A 387 -4.81 7.75 28.17
CA ILE A 387 -6.28 7.85 28.16
C ILE A 387 -6.74 8.94 29.13
N THR A 388 -7.50 9.91 28.64
CA THR A 388 -8.10 10.98 29.46
C THR A 388 -9.60 10.72 29.67
N PRO A 389 -10.21 11.31 30.72
CA PRO A 389 -11.66 11.17 30.97
C PRO A 389 -12.57 11.63 29.82
N GLU A 390 -12.12 12.53 28.96
CA GLU A 390 -12.85 12.97 27.76
C GLU A 390 -12.89 11.91 26.65
N MET A 391 -12.03 10.89 26.76
CA MET A 391 -11.86 9.82 25.78
C MET A 391 -12.55 8.51 26.21
N VAL A 392 -13.11 8.46 27.41
CA VAL A 392 -13.78 7.28 27.97
C VAL A 392 -15.28 7.45 27.85
N GLU A 393 -15.97 6.51 27.20
CA GLU A 393 -17.43 6.52 27.09
C GLU A 393 -18.10 6.00 28.37
N TYR A 394 -19.26 6.56 28.71
CA TYR A 394 -20.10 6.03 29.79
C TYR A 394 -20.43 4.54 29.57
N GLY A 395 -20.21 3.71 30.58
CA GLY A 395 -20.49 2.27 30.52
C GLY A 395 -19.42 1.44 29.82
N ALA A 396 -18.24 2.01 29.53
CA ALA A 396 -17.10 1.23 29.09
C ALA A 396 -16.75 0.17 30.16
N GLY A 397 -16.89 -1.12 29.83
CA GLY A 397 -16.55 -2.25 30.70
C GLY A 397 -15.04 -2.50 30.82
N THR A 398 -14.24 -1.45 30.71
CA THR A 398 -12.77 -1.49 30.81
C THR A 398 -12.38 -0.97 32.19
N ASP A 399 -11.51 -1.71 32.88
CA ASP A 399 -11.01 -1.30 34.19
C ASP A 399 -9.99 -0.15 34.05
N TYR A 400 -10.17 0.90 34.86
CA TYR A 400 -9.27 2.05 34.92
C TYR A 400 -8.79 2.28 36.35
N THR A 401 -7.64 2.93 36.49
CA THR A 401 -7.06 3.23 37.81
C THR A 401 -7.61 4.56 38.33
N TRP A 402 -8.07 4.59 39.58
CA TRP A 402 -8.63 5.78 40.21
C TRP A 402 -7.71 6.27 41.33
N GLN A 403 -7.64 7.58 41.49
CA GLN A 403 -6.92 8.26 42.55
C GLN A 403 -7.94 8.96 43.46
N CYS A 404 -8.22 8.33 44.60
CA CYS A 404 -9.18 8.85 45.57
C CYS A 404 -8.71 10.21 46.11
N LYS A 405 -9.62 11.20 46.14
CA LYS A 405 -9.34 12.54 46.68
C LYS A 405 -9.25 12.61 48.21
N LYS A 406 -9.69 11.58 48.93
CA LYS A 406 -9.58 11.55 50.40
C LYS A 406 -8.18 11.09 50.83
N ARG A 407 -7.31 12.05 51.14
CA ARG A 407 -6.16 11.82 52.03
C ARG A 407 -6.68 11.41 53.42
N ALA A 408 -6.81 10.11 53.66
CA ALA A 408 -6.72 9.41 54.96
C ALA A 408 -7.64 8.17 54.95
N CYS A 409 -7.11 7.04 54.47
CA CYS A 409 -7.50 5.69 54.92
C CYS A 409 -6.26 4.77 54.76
N LEU A 410 -5.14 5.18 55.34
CA LEU A 410 -4.13 4.23 55.81
C LEU A 410 -4.24 4.25 57.32
N GLU A 411 -5.24 3.55 57.87
CA GLU A 411 -5.20 3.06 59.24
C GLU A 411 -6.24 1.95 59.42
N ASN A 412 -5.72 0.76 59.66
CA ASN A 412 -6.36 -0.40 60.31
C ASN A 412 -7.54 -1.10 59.60
N VAL A 413 -7.21 -2.22 58.93
CA VAL A 413 -7.99 -3.45 59.07
C VAL A 413 -7.02 -4.59 59.43
N PRO A 414 -7.08 -5.16 60.64
CA PRO A 414 -6.38 -6.39 60.98
C PRO A 414 -7.16 -7.60 60.42
N LYS A 415 -6.40 -8.50 59.77
CA LYS A 415 -6.70 -9.87 59.28
C LYS A 415 -8.06 -10.14 58.64
#